data_AF-A0A7J7WCT7-F1
#
_entry.id   AF-A0A7J7WCT7-F1
#
_cell.length_a   1.000
_cell.length_b   1.000
_cell.length_c   1.000
_cell.angle_alpha   90.00
_cell.angle_beta   90.00
_cell.angle_gamma   90.00
#
_symmetry.space_group_name_H-M   'P 1'
#
loop_
_entity.id
_entity.type
_entity.pdbx_description
1 polymer ?
#
loop_
_entity_poly.entity_id
_entity_poly.type
_entity_poly.pdbx_seq_one_letter_code
_entity_poly.pdbx_strand_id
1 'polypeptide(L)'
;MGQASDLSTLWLWFFTFLGYILWLLYRGQDKPLMQRLVQHLEHTSRKEIHFGGPQNLCLDVRREQVILQNCTAEGPAIHQQQWDFQENGMIVHILSGKCMEAVVQENNKDLYLRQCDGKASQLWRFDNVSAVDER
;
A
#
# COMPACT_ATOMS: atom_id res chain seq x y z
N MET A 1 63.02 -21.19 24.60
CA MET A 1 62.94 -19.78 24.17
C MET A 1 61.49 -19.47 23.90
N GLY A 2 60.84 -18.80 24.86
CA GLY A 2 59.50 -18.25 24.67
C GLY A 2 59.59 -16.85 24.09
N GLN A 3 58.64 -16.50 23.24
CA GLN A 3 58.14 -15.15 22.98
C GLN A 3 56.68 -15.36 22.55
N ALA A 4 55.76 -15.28 23.52
CA ALA A 4 54.97 -14.08 23.78
C ALA A 4 54.08 -13.75 22.56
N SER A 5 52.96 -14.49 22.46
CA SER A 5 51.83 -14.11 21.63
C SER A 5 51.35 -12.72 22.08
N ASP A 6 51.68 -11.73 21.26
CA ASP A 6 51.38 -10.32 21.51
C ASP A 6 49.87 -10.11 21.69
N LEU A 7 49.49 -9.74 22.92
CA LEU A 7 48.12 -9.43 23.29
C LEU A 7 47.54 -8.29 22.45
N SER A 8 48.37 -7.46 21.81
CA SER A 8 47.92 -6.38 20.91
C SER A 8 47.22 -6.89 19.65
N THR A 9 47.66 -8.06 19.13
CA THR A 9 47.09 -8.63 17.90
C THR A 9 45.72 -9.23 18.19
N LEU A 10 45.57 -9.90 19.33
CA LEU A 10 44.28 -10.46 19.78
C LEU A 10 43.21 -9.36 19.97
N TRP A 11 43.60 -8.18 20.48
CA TRP A 11 42.68 -7.04 20.63
C TRP A 11 42.15 -6.51 19.29
N LEU A 12 42.99 -6.44 18.25
CA LEU A 12 42.55 -6.04 16.90
C LEU A 12 41.56 -7.05 16.30
N TRP A 13 41.75 -8.35 16.54
CA TRP A 13 40.79 -9.39 16.15
C TRP A 13 39.48 -9.33 16.95
N PHE A 14 39.52 -8.96 18.23
CA PHE A 14 38.30 -8.75 19.02
C PHE A 14 37.44 -7.60 18.45
N PHE A 15 38.03 -6.50 18.00
CA PHE A 15 37.27 -5.39 17.39
C PHE A 15 36.71 -5.72 16.01
N THR A 16 37.38 -6.54 15.20
CA THR A 16 36.83 -6.99 13.90
C THR A 16 35.77 -8.07 14.09
N PHE A 17 35.90 -8.96 15.07
CA PHE A 17 34.93 -10.03 15.31
C PHE A 17 33.66 -9.50 16.00
N LEU A 18 33.79 -8.64 17.02
CA LEU A 18 32.65 -7.93 17.61
C LEU A 18 32.04 -6.91 16.63
N GLY A 19 32.86 -6.23 15.83
CA GLY A 19 32.39 -5.35 14.77
C GLY A 19 31.63 -6.10 13.68
N TYR A 20 32.08 -7.29 13.29
CA TYR A 20 31.39 -8.17 12.35
C TYR A 20 30.11 -8.75 12.94
N ILE A 21 30.10 -9.15 14.21
CA ILE A 21 28.88 -9.59 14.90
C ILE A 21 27.88 -8.44 15.05
N LEU A 22 28.32 -7.24 15.41
CA LEU A 22 27.47 -6.05 15.48
C LEU A 22 26.96 -5.66 14.09
N TRP A 23 27.79 -5.79 13.04
CA TRP A 23 27.40 -5.59 11.65
C TRP A 23 26.43 -6.67 11.14
N LEU A 24 26.60 -7.94 11.53
CA LEU A 24 25.63 -9.02 11.26
C LEU A 24 24.31 -8.79 12.01
N LEU A 25 24.35 -8.30 13.25
CA LEU A 25 23.16 -7.94 14.02
C LEU A 25 22.46 -6.70 13.44
N TYR A 26 23.21 -5.72 12.92
CA TYR A 26 22.66 -4.52 12.28
C TYR A 26 22.11 -4.79 10.87
N ARG A 27 22.75 -5.69 10.11
CA ARG A 27 22.29 -6.17 8.80
C ARG A 27 21.09 -7.12 8.91
N GLY A 28 20.85 -7.71 10.08
CA GLY A 28 19.70 -8.57 10.39
C GLY A 28 18.44 -7.82 10.84
N GLN A 29 18.50 -6.49 11.07
CA GLN A 29 17.30 -5.66 11.03
C GLN A 29 17.01 -5.29 9.57
N ASP A 30 16.53 -6.28 8.82
CA ASP A 30 15.65 -5.96 7.72
C ASP A 30 14.51 -5.13 8.31
N LYS A 31 14.40 -3.87 7.87
CA LYS A 31 13.17 -3.09 7.98
C LYS A 31 12.32 -3.46 6.74
N PRO A 32 11.45 -4.48 6.75
CA PRO A 32 10.45 -4.63 5.71
C PRO A 32 9.19 -3.85 6.12
N LEU A 33 9.34 -2.59 6.52
CA LEU A 33 8.20 -1.78 6.96
C LEU A 33 8.04 -0.49 6.16
N MET A 34 8.81 -0.32 5.08
CA MET A 34 8.74 0.89 4.25
C MET A 34 8.83 0.64 2.74
N GLN A 35 8.48 -0.57 2.27
CA GLN A 35 8.27 -0.84 0.84
C GLN A 35 6.92 -1.50 0.54
N ARG A 36 6.20 -1.96 1.56
CA ARG A 36 4.92 -2.68 1.41
C ARG A 36 3.74 -1.95 2.06
N LEU A 37 3.85 -0.64 2.24
CA LEU A 37 2.84 0.15 2.98
C LEU A 37 1.81 0.83 2.08
N VAL A 38 1.84 0.56 0.77
CA VAL A 38 0.97 1.28 -0.16
C VAL A 38 0.38 0.36 -1.21
N GLN A 39 -0.38 -0.67 -0.81
CA GLN A 39 -1.44 -1.32 -1.61
C GLN A 39 -2.37 -2.17 -0.72
N HIS A 40 -2.76 -1.68 0.47
CA HIS A 40 -3.79 -2.35 1.26
C HIS A 40 -5.12 -1.64 1.01
N LEU A 41 -5.97 -2.25 0.18
CA LEU A 41 -7.33 -1.80 -0.05
C LEU A 41 -8.23 -2.70 0.80
N GLU A 42 -8.78 -2.14 1.87
CA GLU A 42 -9.73 -2.84 2.72
C GLU A 42 -11.14 -2.65 2.16
N HIS A 43 -11.84 -3.77 1.93
CA HIS A 43 -13.24 -3.77 1.53
C HIS A 43 -14.12 -3.85 2.79
N THR A 44 -14.83 -2.77 3.09
CA THR A 44 -15.79 -2.74 4.21
C THR A 44 -17.19 -3.17 3.72
N SER A 45 -18.06 -3.61 4.63
CA SER A 45 -19.48 -3.88 4.35
C SER A 45 -20.23 -2.67 3.75
N ARG A 46 -19.65 -1.48 3.84
CA ARG A 46 -20.14 -0.22 3.25
C ARG A 46 -19.72 -0.01 1.80
N LYS A 47 -18.97 -0.94 1.20
CA LYS A 47 -18.44 -0.84 -0.17
C LYS A 47 -17.49 0.35 -0.35
N GLU A 48 -16.72 0.70 0.67
CA GLU A 48 -15.73 1.78 0.62
C GLU A 48 -14.33 1.20 0.39
N ILE A 49 -13.42 2.01 -0.17
CA ILE A 49 -12.01 1.63 -0.38
C ILE A 49 -11.13 2.50 0.50
N HIS A 50 -10.55 1.89 1.53
CA HIS A 50 -9.64 2.57 2.46
C HIS A 50 -8.20 2.52 1.98
N PHE A 51 -7.42 3.56 2.31
CA PHE A 51 -6.01 3.67 1.94
C PHE A 51 -5.09 3.86 3.15
N GLY A 52 -4.27 2.84 3.45
CA GLY A 52 -3.18 2.92 4.43
C GLY A 52 -3.64 2.99 5.89
N GLY A 53 -2.67 3.03 6.83
CA GLY A 53 -2.85 2.83 8.29
C GLY A 53 -3.73 3.83 9.05
N PRO A 54 -3.29 4.49 10.14
CA PRO A 54 -4.18 5.18 11.10
C PRO A 54 -4.94 6.40 10.56
N GLN A 55 -4.74 6.77 9.29
CA GLN A 55 -5.47 7.85 8.64
C GLN A 55 -6.66 7.23 7.90
N ASN A 56 -7.89 7.54 8.34
CA ASN A 56 -9.14 7.09 7.70
C ASN A 56 -9.35 7.82 6.36
N LEU A 57 -8.56 7.46 5.35
CA LEU A 57 -8.64 7.98 4.00
C LEU A 57 -9.37 6.99 3.10
N CYS A 58 -10.32 7.49 2.32
CA CYS A 58 -11.15 6.74 1.39
C CYS A 58 -11.00 7.28 -0.03
N LEU A 59 -11.20 6.41 -1.03
CA LEU A 59 -11.33 6.82 -2.42
C LEU A 59 -12.67 7.53 -2.63
N ASP A 60 -12.59 8.74 -3.17
CA ASP A 60 -13.71 9.65 -3.44
C ASP A 60 -13.65 10.13 -4.90
N VAL A 61 -14.74 10.70 -5.40
CA VAL A 61 -14.88 11.16 -6.77
C VAL A 61 -15.17 12.66 -6.80
N ARG A 62 -14.25 13.42 -7.40
CA ARG A 62 -14.42 14.85 -7.63
C ARG A 62 -14.33 15.16 -9.11
N ARG A 63 -15.45 15.60 -9.71
CA ARG A 63 -15.52 15.96 -11.14
C ARG A 63 -14.94 14.86 -12.05
N GLU A 64 -15.31 13.61 -11.78
CA GLU A 64 -14.84 12.40 -12.48
C GLU A 64 -13.40 11.97 -12.19
N GLN A 65 -12.61 12.74 -11.45
CA GLN A 65 -11.31 12.30 -10.96
C GLN A 65 -11.48 11.51 -9.66
N VAL A 66 -10.81 10.37 -9.55
CA VAL A 66 -10.74 9.61 -8.30
C VAL A 66 -9.62 10.20 -7.45
N ILE A 67 -9.96 10.63 -6.25
CA ILE A 67 -9.07 11.30 -5.32
C ILE A 67 -9.08 10.57 -3.98
N LEU A 68 -8.09 10.86 -3.15
CA LEU A 68 -8.05 10.38 -1.78
C LEU A 68 -8.51 11.50 -0.83
N GLN A 69 -9.53 11.22 -0.02
CA GLN A 69 -10.11 12.18 0.93
C GLN A 69 -10.42 11.49 2.25
N ASN A 70 -10.67 12.26 3.32
CA ASN A 70 -11.19 11.70 4.56
C ASN A 70 -12.51 10.95 4.31
N CYS A 71 -12.61 9.74 4.89
CA CYS A 71 -13.83 8.95 4.84
C CYS A 71 -14.98 9.74 5.49
N THR A 72 -16.07 9.93 4.77
CA THR A 72 -17.26 10.60 5.29
C THR A 72 -18.21 9.57 5.87
N ALA A 73 -18.49 9.64 7.17
CA ALA A 73 -19.35 8.68 7.86
C ALA A 73 -20.85 9.03 7.78
N GLU A 74 -21.20 10.28 7.45
CA GLU A 74 -22.58 10.79 7.45
C GLU A 74 -22.82 11.78 6.29
N GLY A 75 -24.03 11.75 5.71
CA GLY A 75 -24.49 12.69 4.68
C GLY A 75 -24.51 12.15 3.24
N PRO A 76 -24.94 12.96 2.26
CA PRO A 76 -25.07 12.52 0.86
C PRO A 76 -23.73 12.21 0.18
N ALA A 77 -22.61 12.64 0.78
CA ALA A 77 -21.25 12.39 0.32
C ALA A 77 -20.82 10.91 0.50
N ILE A 78 -21.48 10.14 1.38
CA ILE A 78 -21.18 8.70 1.55
C ILE A 78 -21.27 7.98 0.20
N HIS A 79 -22.27 8.30 -0.62
CA HIS A 79 -22.50 7.63 -1.90
C HIS A 79 -21.39 7.90 -2.94
N GLN A 80 -20.58 8.94 -2.75
CA GLN A 80 -19.44 9.26 -3.63
C GLN A 80 -18.21 8.39 -3.34
N GLN A 81 -18.19 7.75 -2.17
CA GLN A 81 -17.10 6.88 -1.71
C GLN A 81 -17.46 5.39 -1.83
N GLN A 82 -18.56 5.08 -2.52
CA GLN A 82 -19.07 3.72 -2.70
C GLN A 82 -18.64 3.11 -4.03
N TRP A 83 -18.01 1.94 -3.94
CA TRP A 83 -17.34 1.23 -5.01
C TRP A 83 -17.76 -0.24 -5.04
N ASP A 84 -18.19 -0.73 -6.20
CA ASP A 84 -18.57 -2.12 -6.41
C ASP A 84 -17.46 -2.86 -7.14
N PHE A 85 -16.99 -3.95 -6.54
CA PHE A 85 -15.97 -4.81 -7.11
C PHE A 85 -16.65 -5.93 -7.88
N GLN A 86 -16.52 -5.91 -9.19
CA GLN A 86 -17.10 -6.94 -10.04
C GLN A 86 -16.15 -8.14 -10.16
N GLU A 87 -16.73 -9.33 -10.35
CA GLU A 87 -15.96 -10.58 -10.55
C GLU A 87 -15.04 -10.52 -11.78
N ASN A 88 -15.36 -9.67 -12.76
CA ASN A 88 -14.55 -9.43 -13.95
C ASN A 88 -13.33 -8.52 -13.70
N GLY A 89 -13.11 -8.05 -12.46
CA GLY A 89 -11.98 -7.21 -12.08
C GLY A 89 -12.21 -5.71 -12.31
N MET A 90 -13.41 -5.29 -12.72
CA MET A 90 -13.75 -3.87 -12.79
C MET A 90 -14.14 -3.33 -11.41
N ILE A 91 -13.78 -2.09 -11.14
CA ILE A 91 -14.23 -1.35 -9.95
C ILE A 91 -15.17 -0.25 -10.43
N VAL A 92 -16.42 -0.31 -9.99
CA VAL A 92 -17.51 0.56 -10.45
C VAL A 92 -17.93 1.52 -9.36
N HIS A 93 -17.95 2.81 -9.66
CA HIS A 93 -18.48 3.81 -8.76
C HIS A 93 -20.01 3.74 -8.75
N ILE A 94 -20.60 3.32 -7.62
CA ILE A 94 -22.01 2.90 -7.51
C ILE A 94 -22.96 4.01 -7.93
N LEU A 95 -22.71 5.25 -7.48
CA LEU A 95 -23.58 6.39 -7.76
C LEU A 95 -23.60 6.77 -9.25
N SER A 96 -22.46 6.66 -9.93
CA SER A 96 -22.34 7.07 -11.34
C SER A 96 -22.52 5.93 -12.35
N GLY A 97 -22.37 4.67 -11.92
CA GLY A 97 -22.31 3.50 -12.80
C GLY A 97 -21.08 3.44 -13.71
N LYS A 98 -20.06 4.29 -13.49
CA LYS A 98 -18.83 4.36 -14.28
C LYS A 98 -17.72 3.53 -13.66
N CYS A 99 -16.80 3.07 -14.50
CA CYS A 99 -15.64 2.28 -14.10
C CYS A 99 -14.45 3.19 -13.80
N MET A 100 -13.67 2.80 -12.80
CA MET A 100 -12.38 3.42 -12.52
C MET A 100 -11.37 3.01 -13.59
N GLU A 101 -10.74 4.00 -14.21
CA GLU A 101 -9.78 3.83 -15.30
C GLU A 101 -8.45 4.52 -14.96
N ALA A 102 -7.36 3.78 -15.14
CA ALA A 102 -6.00 4.30 -15.07
C ALA A 102 -5.67 5.10 -16.34
N VAL A 103 -5.51 6.42 -16.20
CA VAL A 103 -5.13 7.30 -17.31
C VAL A 103 -3.68 7.72 -17.11
N VAL A 104 -2.81 7.26 -18.02
CA VAL A 104 -1.41 7.67 -18.04
C VAL A 104 -1.28 8.92 -18.90
N GLN A 105 -1.00 10.05 -18.28
CA GLN A 105 -0.54 11.26 -18.96
C GLN A 105 0.97 11.40 -18.76
N GLU A 106 1.65 12.16 -19.62
CA GLU A 106 3.12 12.23 -19.71
C GLU A 106 3.82 12.41 -18.35
N ASN A 107 3.18 13.09 -17.40
CA ASN A 107 3.75 13.38 -16.07
C ASN A 107 2.88 12.95 -14.89
N ASN A 108 1.74 12.29 -15.10
CA ASN A 108 0.88 11.87 -13.99
C ASN A 108 0.11 10.57 -14.27
N LYS A 109 -0.01 9.76 -13.22
CA LYS A 109 -0.85 8.56 -13.20
C LYS A 109 -2.06 8.87 -12.34
N ASP A 110 -3.08 9.39 -13.01
CA ASP A 110 -4.35 9.72 -12.37
C ASP A 110 -5.38 8.65 -12.66
N LEU A 111 -6.34 8.56 -11.74
CA LEU A 111 -7.50 7.68 -11.84
C LEU A 111 -8.72 8.53 -12.20
N TYR A 112 -9.47 8.10 -13.20
CA TYR A 112 -10.69 8.77 -13.63
C TYR A 112 -11.85 7.80 -13.77
N LEU A 113 -13.06 8.31 -13.63
CA LEU A 113 -14.27 7.60 -13.99
C LEU A 113 -14.51 7.69 -15.49
N ARG A 114 -14.73 6.53 -16.11
CA ARG A 114 -15.01 6.40 -17.54
C ARG A 114 -16.12 5.39 -17.76
N GLN A 115 -16.68 5.42 -18.97
CA GLN A 115 -17.66 4.42 -19.35
C GLN A 115 -17.00 3.04 -19.29
N CYS A 116 -17.68 2.09 -18.63
CA CYS A 116 -17.20 0.72 -18.56
C CYS A 116 -17.13 0.13 -19.98
N ASP A 117 -15.93 -0.18 -20.44
CA ASP A 117 -15.66 -0.75 -21.77
C ASP A 117 -14.75 -1.99 -21.72
N GLY A 118 -14.32 -2.39 -20.52
CA GLY A 118 -13.53 -3.61 -20.29
C GLY A 118 -12.09 -3.53 -20.79
N LYS A 119 -11.58 -2.32 -21.09
CA LYS A 119 -10.17 -2.13 -21.42
C LYS A 119 -9.28 -2.55 -20.26
N ALA A 120 -8.05 -2.94 -20.58
CA ALA A 120 -7.03 -3.26 -19.59
C ALA A 120 -6.76 -2.11 -18.59
N SER A 121 -6.98 -0.85 -18.99
CA SER A 121 -6.89 0.32 -18.12
C SER A 121 -7.99 0.37 -17.03
N GLN A 122 -9.05 -0.43 -17.16
CA GLN A 122 -10.17 -0.54 -16.23
C GLN A 122 -10.17 -1.86 -15.43
N LEU A 123 -9.21 -2.75 -15.70
CA LEU A 123 -9.12 -4.05 -15.03
C LEU A 123 -8.12 -3.99 -13.87
N TRP A 124 -8.62 -4.26 -12.67
CA TRP A 124 -7.89 -4.19 -11.43
C TRP A 124 -7.65 -5.58 -10.86
N ARG A 125 -6.45 -5.79 -10.30
CA ARG A 125 -6.09 -7.02 -9.59
C ARG A 125 -5.58 -6.66 -8.22
N PHE A 126 -5.99 -7.42 -7.22
CA PHE A 126 -5.55 -7.24 -5.84
C PHE A 126 -4.53 -8.32 -5.52
N ASP A 127 -3.36 -7.92 -5.06
CA ASP A 127 -2.31 -8.87 -4.69
C ASP A 127 -2.59 -9.54 -3.33
N ASN A 128 -3.36 -8.90 -2.46
CA ASN A 128 -3.71 -9.43 -1.15
C ASN A 128 -5.04 -8.86 -0.66
N VAL A 129 -6.12 -9.65 -0.73
CA VAL A 129 -7.45 -9.29 -0.20
C VAL A 129 -7.60 -9.95 1.16
N SER A 130 -7.50 -9.19 2.24
CA SER A 130 -7.97 -9.65 3.55
C SER A 130 -9.38 -9.08 3.75
N ALA A 131 -10.39 -9.94 3.71
CA ALA A 131 -11.70 -9.59 4.21
C ALA A 131 -11.58 -9.44 5.73
N VAL A 132 -11.51 -8.19 6.21
CA VAL A 132 -11.69 -7.92 7.64
C VAL A 132 -13.19 -7.87 7.89
N ASP A 133 -13.80 -9.04 7.96
CA ASP A 133 -15.06 -9.20 8.65
C ASP A 133 -14.81 -10.03 9.91
N GLU A 134 -15.60 -9.75 10.94
CA GLU A 134 -15.56 -10.24 12.32
C GLU A 134 -14.55 -9.59 13.30
N ARG A 135 -15.00 -8.48 13.92
CA ARG A 135 -15.21 -8.46 15.37
C ARG A 135 -16.27 -7.46 15.83
#